data_AF-A0AAD7KR59-F1
#
_entry.id   AF-A0AAD7KR59-F1
#
_cell.length_a   1.000
_cell.length_b   1.000
_cell.length_c   1.000
_cell.angle_alpha   90.00
_cell.angle_beta   90.00
_cell.angle_gamma   90.00
#
_symmetry.space_group_name_H-M   'P 1'
#
loop_
_entity.id
_entity.type
_entity.pdbx_description
1 polymer ?
#
loop_
_entity_poly.entity_id
_entity_poly.type
_entity_poly.pdbx_seq_one_letter_code
_entity_poly.pdbx_strand_id
1 'polypeptide(L)'
;MLDHPAIAGLVSHCGWNSILECVTAGLPMITRPLFAEQFYNERLVLDVLKIGVKEWKNLNEVGELVRRETIAKAVKLLMASGEEEAEAMRKKAKELAVGAMKAIHVGGSSHTNLMSLIDELKSLKTFKTHKVTEINVED
;
A
#
# COMPACT_ATOMS: atom_id res chain seq x y z
N MET A 1 -11.61 9.78 0.37
CA MET A 1 -11.06 11.00 -0.24
C MET A 1 -10.39 10.70 -1.57
N LEU A 2 -9.49 9.70 -1.65
CA LEU A 2 -8.74 9.38 -2.89
C LEU A 2 -9.56 8.79 -4.05
N ASP A 3 -10.81 8.40 -3.82
CA ASP A 3 -11.71 7.84 -4.84
C ASP A 3 -12.40 8.91 -5.72
N HIS A 4 -12.07 10.19 -5.54
CA HIS A 4 -12.68 11.25 -6.33
C HIS A 4 -12.02 11.35 -7.74
N PRO A 5 -12.80 11.35 -8.84
CA PRO A 5 -12.26 11.33 -10.21
C PRO A 5 -11.31 12.49 -10.57
N ALA A 6 -11.41 13.62 -9.86
CA ALA A 6 -10.52 14.77 -10.07
C ALA A 6 -9.13 14.61 -9.44
N ILE A 7 -8.88 13.53 -8.68
CA ILE A 7 -7.57 13.27 -8.06
C ILE A 7 -6.71 12.49 -9.03
N ALA A 8 -5.52 13.00 -9.32
CA ALA A 8 -4.58 12.40 -10.27
C ALA A 8 -3.34 11.79 -9.59
N GLY A 9 -3.14 12.03 -8.29
CA GLY A 9 -2.06 11.46 -7.50
C GLY A 9 -2.03 11.99 -6.08
N LEU A 10 -1.11 11.43 -5.28
CA LEU A 10 -0.95 11.76 -3.86
C LEU A 10 0.50 12.17 -3.56
N VAL A 11 0.70 13.20 -2.74
CA VAL A 11 1.99 13.40 -2.06
C VAL A 11 1.91 12.68 -0.72
N SER A 12 2.76 11.69 -0.50
CA SER A 12 2.68 10.80 0.65
C SER A 12 3.99 10.70 1.39
N HIS A 13 3.92 10.66 2.72
CA HIS A 13 5.08 10.33 3.54
C HIS A 13 5.44 8.85 3.53
N CYS A 14 4.82 8.04 2.66
CA CYS A 14 5.06 6.61 2.51
C CYS A 14 4.69 5.76 3.73
N GLY A 15 3.75 6.24 4.56
CA GLY A 15 3.10 5.38 5.55
C GLY A 15 2.31 4.27 4.86
N TRP A 16 2.31 3.07 5.44
CA TRP A 16 1.73 1.88 4.81
C TRP A 16 0.24 2.05 4.46
N ASN A 17 -0.54 2.66 5.34
CA ASN A 17 -1.97 2.91 5.09
C ASN A 17 -2.19 3.82 3.87
N SER A 18 -1.46 4.92 3.76
CA SER A 18 -1.57 5.83 2.61
C SER A 18 -1.12 5.17 1.31
N ILE A 19 -0.14 4.25 1.37
CA ILE A 19 0.23 3.44 0.21
C ILE A 19 -0.93 2.53 -0.20
N LEU A 20 -1.54 1.82 0.75
CA LEU A 20 -2.68 0.96 0.47
C LEU A 20 -3.85 1.75 -0.13
N GLU A 21 -4.21 2.90 0.44
CA GLU A 21 -5.27 3.78 -0.09
C GLU A 21 -4.97 4.28 -1.50
N CYS A 22 -3.70 4.62 -1.79
CA CYS A 22 -3.28 5.09 -3.10
C CYS A 22 -3.31 3.96 -4.14
N VAL A 23 -2.84 2.77 -3.76
CA VAL A 23 -2.86 1.56 -4.60
C VAL A 23 -4.28 1.13 -4.91
N THR A 24 -5.18 1.11 -3.92
CA THR A 24 -6.59 0.73 -4.14
C THR A 24 -7.34 1.75 -4.99
N ALA A 25 -7.02 3.04 -4.86
CA ALA A 25 -7.55 4.10 -5.73
C ALA A 25 -6.93 4.12 -7.14
N GLY A 26 -5.86 3.34 -7.39
CA GLY A 26 -5.18 3.29 -8.68
C GLY A 26 -4.42 4.57 -9.03
N LEU A 27 -3.86 5.23 -8.02
CA LEU A 27 -3.17 6.50 -8.15
C LEU A 27 -1.65 6.33 -8.05
N PRO A 28 -0.87 7.10 -8.83
CA PRO A 28 0.56 7.28 -8.58
C PRO A 28 0.79 8.21 -7.37
N MET A 29 2.01 8.22 -6.84
CA MET A 29 2.37 9.11 -5.73
C MET A 29 3.73 9.77 -5.85
N ILE A 30 3.84 11.00 -5.36
CA ILE A 30 5.13 11.59 -5.00
C ILE A 30 5.45 11.12 -3.59
N THR A 31 6.56 10.42 -3.41
CA THR A 31 6.98 9.95 -2.09
C THR A 31 7.47 11.14 -1.24
N ARG A 32 7.66 11.01 0.07
CA ARG A 32 8.32 12.01 0.96
C ARG A 32 8.49 11.42 2.37
N PRO A 33 9.23 10.32 2.52
CA PRO A 33 9.40 9.68 3.82
C PRO A 33 9.97 10.66 4.86
N LEU A 34 9.49 10.54 6.10
CA LEU A 34 9.88 11.40 7.22
C LEU A 34 10.56 10.60 8.34
N PHE A 35 10.08 9.39 8.66
CA PHE A 35 10.58 8.57 9.77
C PHE A 35 10.20 7.08 9.65
N ALA A 36 10.67 6.26 10.60
CA ALA A 36 10.35 4.83 10.71
C ALA A 36 10.62 4.03 9.42
N GLU A 37 9.70 3.17 9.02
CA GLU A 37 9.82 2.26 7.88
C GLU A 37 9.52 2.93 6.54
N GLN A 38 9.10 4.20 6.55
CA GLN A 38 8.66 4.95 5.37
C GLN A 38 9.73 5.01 4.27
N PHE A 39 11.00 4.99 4.65
CA PHE A 39 12.13 4.95 3.72
C PHE A 39 12.24 3.62 2.95
N TYR A 40 11.88 2.51 3.58
CA TYR A 40 11.79 1.21 2.91
C TYR A 40 10.52 1.12 2.06
N ASN A 41 9.42 1.68 2.56
CA ASN A 41 8.19 1.79 1.80
C ASN A 41 8.37 2.65 0.54
N GLU A 42 9.15 3.74 0.60
CA GLU A 42 9.55 4.53 -0.59
C GLU A 42 10.21 3.61 -1.63
N ARG A 43 11.16 2.77 -1.22
CA ARG A 43 11.83 1.83 -2.12
C ARG A 43 10.86 0.83 -2.74
N LEU A 44 9.91 0.30 -1.98
CA LEU A 44 8.86 -0.55 -2.53
C LEU A 44 8.07 0.21 -3.63
N VAL A 45 7.66 1.44 -3.36
CA VAL A 45 6.86 2.25 -4.28
C VAL A 45 7.62 2.59 -5.57
N LEU A 46 8.89 2.98 -5.47
CA LEU A 46 9.74 3.39 -6.59
C LEU A 46 10.34 2.21 -7.36
N ASP A 47 10.87 1.22 -6.64
CA ASP A 47 11.74 0.20 -7.23
C ASP A 47 10.97 -1.07 -7.62
N VAL A 48 9.88 -1.38 -6.90
CA VAL A 48 9.10 -2.61 -7.13
C VAL A 48 7.76 -2.31 -7.78
N LEU A 49 6.96 -1.42 -7.19
CA LEU A 49 5.62 -1.11 -7.71
C LEU A 49 5.67 -0.21 -8.94
N LYS A 50 6.72 0.62 -9.06
CA LYS A 50 6.93 1.57 -10.18
C LYS A 50 5.75 2.56 -10.32
N ILE A 51 5.22 3.02 -9.18
CA ILE A 51 4.11 3.99 -9.13
C ILE A 51 4.48 5.29 -8.43
N GLY A 52 5.78 5.53 -8.24
CA GLY A 52 6.29 6.66 -7.46
C GLY A 52 7.18 7.61 -8.23
N VAL A 53 7.18 8.88 -7.82
CA VAL A 53 8.16 9.89 -8.21
C VAL A 53 8.98 10.30 -6.99
N LYS A 54 10.32 10.31 -7.14
CA LYS A 54 11.26 10.76 -6.10
C LYS A 54 11.98 12.03 -6.52
N GLU A 55 11.86 13.06 -5.70
CA GLU A 55 12.47 14.36 -5.94
C GLU A 55 12.93 14.99 -4.59
N TRP A 56 13.71 14.25 -3.80
CA TRP A 56 14.51 14.76 -2.66
C TRP A 56 15.76 13.92 -2.52
N LYS A 57 16.81 14.50 -1.93
CA LYS A 57 18.09 13.81 -1.74
C LYS A 57 18.07 13.01 -0.43
N ASN A 58 18.81 11.91 -0.50
CA ASN A 58 19.34 11.05 0.57
C ASN A 58 18.48 10.69 1.80
N LEU A 59 18.50 9.38 2.10
CA LEU A 59 17.96 8.75 3.30
C LEU A 59 18.55 9.28 4.62
N ASN A 60 19.72 9.91 4.55
CA ASN A 60 20.52 10.27 5.73
C ASN A 60 20.27 11.71 6.22
N GLU A 61 19.46 12.50 5.51
CA GLU A 61 19.22 13.91 5.81
C GLU A 61 17.72 14.15 6.09
N VAL A 62 17.22 13.50 7.14
CA VAL A 62 15.91 13.84 7.70
C VAL A 62 15.94 15.32 8.10
N GLY A 63 15.22 16.17 7.35
CA GLY A 63 15.18 17.62 7.56
C GLY A 63 15.82 18.47 6.46
N GLU A 64 16.35 17.88 5.38
CA GLU A 64 16.80 18.69 4.23
C GLU A 64 15.61 19.46 3.61
N LEU A 65 15.82 20.75 3.38
CA LEU A 65 14.82 21.60 2.75
C LEU A 65 14.68 21.27 1.26
N VAL A 66 13.60 20.59 0.89
CA VAL A 66 13.24 20.37 -0.52
C VAL A 66 12.85 21.70 -1.16
N ARG A 67 13.57 22.09 -2.20
CA ARG A 67 13.32 23.35 -2.92
C ARG A 67 12.03 23.28 -3.76
N ARG A 68 11.37 24.42 -3.93
CA ARG A 68 10.12 24.53 -4.72
C ARG A 68 10.29 24.05 -6.16
N GLU A 69 11.46 24.24 -6.76
CA GLU A 69 11.75 23.83 -8.14
C GLU A 69 11.71 22.31 -8.28
N THR A 70 12.21 21.61 -7.25
CA THR A 70 12.21 20.15 -7.17
C THR A 70 10.78 19.61 -6.99
N ILE A 71 9.99 20.23 -6.11
CA ILE A 71 8.56 19.88 -5.95
C ILE A 71 7.79 20.11 -7.27
N ALA A 72 8.03 21.24 -7.93
CA ALA A 72 7.37 21.57 -9.18
C ALA A 72 7.71 20.57 -10.30
N LYS A 73 8.94 20.06 -10.35
CA LYS A 73 9.33 18.98 -11.29
C LYS A 73 8.59 17.68 -10.99
N ALA A 74 8.54 17.27 -9.72
CA ALA A 74 7.83 16.06 -9.30
C ALA A 74 6.35 16.10 -9.70
N VAL A 75 5.69 17.22 -9.41
CA VAL A 75 4.27 17.44 -9.74
C VAL A 75 4.08 17.46 -11.25
N LYS A 76 4.95 18.13 -12.00
CA LYS A 76 4.87 18.16 -13.48
C LYS A 76 4.98 16.76 -14.07
N LEU A 77 5.96 15.96 -13.65
CA LEU A 77 6.13 14.60 -14.14
C LEU A 77 4.91 13.73 -13.84
N LEU A 78 4.42 13.74 -12.58
CA LEU A 78 3.26 12.94 -12.19
C LEU A 78 2.00 13.33 -12.99
N MET A 79 1.82 14.63 -13.26
CA MET A 79 0.67 15.19 -13.96
C MET A 79 0.83 15.23 -15.49
N ALA A 80 2.00 14.89 -16.02
CA ALA A 80 2.29 15.01 -17.45
C ALA A 80 1.37 14.11 -18.28
N SER A 81 0.90 14.63 -19.41
CA SER A 81 0.08 13.92 -20.39
C SER A 81 0.89 13.73 -21.67
N GLY A 82 0.86 12.53 -22.26
CA GLY A 82 1.67 12.20 -23.43
C GLY A 82 3.14 11.86 -23.13
N GLU A 83 3.55 11.89 -21.86
CA GLU A 83 4.87 11.41 -21.44
C GLU A 83 4.80 9.94 -21.06
N GLU A 84 5.62 9.11 -21.71
CA GLU A 84 5.61 7.65 -21.56
C GLU A 84 5.80 7.21 -20.10
N GLU A 85 6.72 7.85 -19.37
CA GLU A 85 6.99 7.54 -17.96
C GLU A 85 5.75 7.77 -17.08
N ALA A 86 5.10 8.93 -17.22
CA ALA A 86 3.92 9.29 -16.45
C ALA A 86 2.71 8.40 -16.78
N GLU A 87 2.54 8.06 -18.06
CA GLU A 87 1.48 7.16 -18.52
C GLU A 87 1.70 5.72 -18.06
N ALA A 88 2.93 5.21 -18.13
CA ALA A 88 3.30 3.89 -17.63
C ALA A 88 3.04 3.78 -16.12
N MET A 89 3.39 4.82 -15.36
CA MET A 89 3.16 4.89 -13.92
C MET A 89 1.66 4.82 -13.57
N ARG A 90 0.83 5.63 -14.24
CA ARG A 90 -0.63 5.63 -14.05
C ARG A 90 -1.27 4.30 -14.48
N LYS A 91 -0.81 3.72 -15.59
CA LYS A 91 -1.26 2.40 -16.03
C LYS A 91 -0.94 1.34 -14.97
N LYS A 92 0.28 1.34 -14.46
CA LYS A 92 0.71 0.39 -13.42
C LYS A 92 -0.09 0.54 -12.13
N ALA A 93 -0.37 1.77 -11.70
CA ALA A 93 -1.22 2.03 -10.54
C ALA A 93 -2.63 1.45 -10.71
N LYS A 94 -3.25 1.65 -11.88
CA LYS A 94 -4.56 1.06 -12.20
C LYS A 94 -4.55 -0.47 -12.22
N GLU A 95 -3.50 -1.08 -12.78
CA GLU A 95 -3.34 -2.54 -12.76
C GLU A 95 -3.26 -3.09 -11.33
N LEU A 96 -2.50 -2.41 -10.46
CA LEU A 96 -2.37 -2.77 -9.05
C LEU A 96 -3.71 -2.60 -8.30
N ALA A 97 -4.49 -1.56 -8.60
CA ALA A 97 -5.83 -1.38 -8.03
C ALA A 97 -6.76 -2.55 -8.35
N VAL A 98 -6.77 -2.99 -9.62
CA VAL A 98 -7.53 -4.17 -10.04
C VAL A 98 -7.06 -5.42 -9.28
N GLY A 99 -5.75 -5.61 -9.12
CA GLY A 99 -5.17 -6.70 -8.34
C GLY A 99 -5.60 -6.66 -6.87
N ALA A 100 -5.53 -5.48 -6.25
CA ALA A 100 -5.92 -5.27 -4.85
C ALA A 100 -7.41 -5.60 -4.63
N MET A 101 -8.30 -5.11 -5.51
CA MET A 101 -9.73 -5.40 -5.42
C MET A 101 -10.04 -6.89 -5.61
N LYS A 102 -9.35 -7.56 -6.55
CA LYS A 102 -9.47 -9.01 -6.73
C LYS A 102 -9.02 -9.80 -5.52
N ALA A 103 -7.96 -9.38 -4.84
CA ALA A 103 -7.42 -10.07 -3.68
C ALA A 103 -8.39 -10.05 -2.48
N ILE A 104 -9.10 -8.93 -2.28
CA ILE A 104 -10.02 -8.75 -1.13
C ILE A 104 -11.47 -9.18 -1.42
N HIS A 105 -11.84 -9.33 -2.70
CA HIS A 105 -13.18 -9.80 -3.06
C HIS A 105 -13.47 -11.20 -2.47
N VAL A 106 -14.74 -11.56 -2.31
CA VAL A 106 -15.12 -12.89 -1.84
C VAL A 106 -14.53 -13.96 -2.77
N GLY A 107 -13.80 -14.92 -2.19
CA GLY A 107 -13.05 -15.93 -2.94
C GLY A 107 -11.68 -15.47 -3.47
N GLY A 108 -11.30 -14.21 -3.25
CA GLY A 108 -9.97 -13.67 -3.52
C GLY A 108 -8.91 -14.21 -2.57
N SER A 109 -7.64 -13.98 -2.86
CA SER A 109 -6.51 -14.54 -2.10
C SER A 109 -6.45 -14.03 -0.65
N SER A 110 -6.54 -12.72 -0.43
CA SER A 110 -6.54 -12.14 0.93
C SER A 110 -7.78 -12.53 1.72
N HIS A 111 -8.94 -12.53 1.07
CA HIS A 111 -10.18 -13.02 1.68
C HIS A 111 -10.03 -14.49 2.12
N THR A 112 -9.57 -15.36 1.23
CA THR A 112 -9.41 -16.80 1.51
C THR A 112 -8.41 -17.03 2.64
N ASN A 113 -7.27 -16.36 2.62
CA ASN A 113 -6.27 -16.48 3.69
C ASN A 113 -6.83 -16.06 5.05
N LEU A 114 -7.61 -14.98 5.11
CA LEU A 114 -8.25 -14.54 6.35
C LEU A 114 -9.31 -15.55 6.83
N MET A 115 -10.12 -16.09 5.92
CA MET A 115 -11.11 -17.10 6.27
C MET A 115 -10.46 -18.39 6.79
N SER A 116 -9.38 -18.85 6.15
CA SER A 116 -8.60 -20.00 6.65
C SER A 116 -8.08 -19.76 8.06
N LEU A 117 -7.50 -18.59 8.34
CA LEU A 117 -7.06 -18.23 9.69
C LEU A 117 -8.21 -18.25 10.70
N ILE A 118 -9.37 -17.69 10.34
CA ILE A 118 -10.55 -17.68 11.20
C ILE A 118 -11.00 -19.10 11.52
N ASP A 119 -11.01 -20.00 10.53
CA ASP A 119 -11.44 -21.38 10.71
C ASP A 119 -10.43 -22.19 11.53
N GLU A 120 -9.13 -21.95 11.35
CA GLU A 120 -8.09 -22.50 12.22
C GLU A 120 -8.30 -22.07 13.69
N LEU A 121 -8.53 -20.77 13.94
CA LEU A 121 -8.78 -20.26 15.29
C LEU A 121 -10.06 -20.84 15.92
N LYS A 122 -11.12 -21.04 15.12
CA LYS A 122 -12.34 -21.73 15.60
C LYS A 122 -12.05 -23.18 15.98
N SER A 123 -11.29 -23.91 15.15
CA SER A 123 -10.96 -25.30 15.44
C SER A 123 -10.13 -25.45 16.73
N LEU A 124 -9.18 -24.54 16.96
CA LEU A 124 -8.39 -24.49 18.19
C LEU A 124 -9.24 -24.21 19.43
N LYS A 125 -10.23 -23.32 19.32
CA LYS A 125 -11.18 -23.05 20.42
C LYS A 125 -11.98 -24.30 20.75
N THR A 126 -12.53 -24.97 19.74
CA THR A 126 -13.30 -26.21 19.90
C THR A 126 -12.45 -27.32 20.53
N PHE A 127 -11.20 -27.48 20.08
CA PHE A 127 -10.27 -28.46 20.64
C PHE A 127 -9.97 -28.21 22.12
N LYS A 128 -9.73 -26.95 22.51
CA LYS A 128 -9.54 -26.58 23.93
C LYS A 128 -10.78 -26.88 24.77
N THR A 129 -11.98 -26.62 24.26
CA THR A 129 -13.22 -26.93 24.98
C THR A 129 -13.39 -28.43 25.19
N HIS A 130 -13.14 -29.26 24.16
CA HIS A 130 -13.24 -30.72 24.26
C HIS A 130 -12.23 -31.29 25.28
N LYS A 131 -10.99 -30.80 25.26
CA LYS A 131 -9.95 -31.25 26.20
C LYS A 131 -10.25 -30.87 27.65
N VAL A 132 -10.87 -29.71 27.90
CA VAL A 132 -11.32 -29.30 29.24
C VAL A 132 -12.48 -30.16 29.73
N THR A 133 -13.44 -30.50 28.85
CA THR A 133 -14.52 -31.41 29.21
C THR A 133 -14.04 -32.83 29.47
N GLU A 134 -13.05 -33.35 28.72
CA GLU A 134 -12.48 -34.69 28.97
C GLU A 134 -11.78 -34.75 30.34
N ILE A 135 -11.00 -33.73 30.72
CA ILE A 135 -10.33 -33.67 32.03
C ILE A 135 -11.34 -33.64 33.18
N ASN A 136 -12.49 -32.98 33.02
CA ASN A 136 -13.51 -32.86 34.07
C ASN A 136 -14.47 -34.07 34.17
N VAL A 137 -14.32 -35.09 33.31
CA VAL A 137 -15.18 -36.30 33.32
C VAL A 137 -14.43 -37.52 33.89
N GLU A 138 -13.11 -37.40 34.12
CA GLU A 138 -12.29 -38.44 34.76
C GLU A 138 -12.17 -38.33 36.29
N ASP A 139 -12.88 -37.38 36.93
CA ASP A 139 -13.03 -37.23 38.40
C ASP A 139 -14.44 -37.64 38.87
#